data_AF-A0AAE0BGF4-F1
#
_entry.id   AF-A0AAE0BGF4-F1
#
_cell.length_a   1.000
_cell.length_b   1.000
_cell.length_c   1.000
_cell.angle_alpha   90.00
_cell.angle_beta   90.00
_cell.angle_gamma   90.00
#
_symmetry.space_group_name_H-M   'P 1'
#
loop_
_entity.id
_entity.type
_entity.pdbx_description
1 polymer ?
#
loop_
_entity_poly.entity_id
_entity_poly.type
_entity_poly.pdbx_seq_one_letter_code
_entity_poly.pdbx_strand_id
1 'polypeptide(L)'
;MRRVATTPGGLAFWAWNRQLKLAVTPAALFSPGHVHFLQRANGHVAAQWGLPFVVHTTFQWGGAEGKVLALKEAGLWLNVPSEYYSPDLKLLVYDNHLPDFLKDGRARPGLLTQPYVAAWQLHTLRDALAVAQILGRTLVLPEFMCHCDREEIWGDIMRADPKDGEAACTKANTDLELPFKCGLEYYVDPQRLKDENVPYRESSFLLSEHLPQSILQSQRRVEMIWPTHDPRPEYCAAQGRAAETWDAQHNSTPHRRLNAGAKAPEIQEKLAGDFAHVSVLRLITAGPGMFGGFRTYLANNTFDTLSEKLLGYSSWCCSSDDKSKGTWIYPKPPMFTHGREWGHAIDNRLEWLKAYEDAARCHW
;
A
#
# COMPACT_ATOMS: atom_id res chain seq x y z
N MET A 1 -32.91 29.76 -14.14
CA MET A 1 -32.61 28.42 -14.70
C MET A 1 -33.89 27.61 -14.71
N ARG A 2 -34.28 26.99 -15.83
CA ARG A 2 -35.48 26.13 -15.92
C ARG A 2 -35.01 24.67 -15.86
N ARG A 3 -35.43 23.93 -14.83
CA ARG A 3 -35.12 22.49 -14.70
C ARG A 3 -35.78 21.74 -15.84
N VAL A 4 -35.03 20.87 -16.51
CA VAL A 4 -35.58 19.90 -17.46
C VAL A 4 -35.32 18.53 -16.84
N ALA A 5 -36.39 17.81 -16.48
CA ALA A 5 -36.27 16.48 -15.92
C ALA A 5 -35.80 15.52 -17.03
N THR A 6 -34.69 14.82 -16.80
CA THR A 6 -34.29 13.67 -17.62
C THR A 6 -33.71 12.61 -16.71
N THR A 7 -34.29 11.40 -16.79
CA THR A 7 -33.94 10.14 -16.10
C THR A 7 -33.84 10.18 -14.57
N PRO A 8 -34.02 9.05 -13.87
CA PRO A 8 -34.00 9.03 -12.41
C PRO A 8 -32.63 9.50 -11.89
N GLY A 9 -32.60 10.66 -11.23
CA GLY A 9 -31.44 11.17 -10.49
C GLY A 9 -30.54 12.19 -11.21
N GLY A 10 -30.75 12.48 -12.50
CA GLY A 10 -29.95 13.47 -13.24
C GLY A 10 -30.63 14.85 -13.34
N LEU A 11 -29.98 15.91 -12.88
CA LEU A 11 -30.47 17.28 -13.07
C LEU A 11 -29.81 17.91 -14.29
N ALA A 12 -30.52 17.99 -15.43
CA ALA A 12 -30.04 18.67 -16.64
C ALA A 12 -30.66 20.07 -16.79
N PHE A 13 -29.87 21.04 -17.22
CA PHE A 13 -30.31 22.41 -17.42
C PHE A 13 -29.52 23.11 -18.53
N TRP A 14 -30.15 24.11 -19.14
CA TRP A 14 -29.52 24.98 -20.12
C TRP A 14 -28.82 26.16 -19.44
N ALA A 15 -27.59 26.44 -19.89
CA ALA A 15 -26.77 27.58 -19.52
C ALA A 15 -26.36 28.37 -20.79
N TRP A 16 -25.68 29.51 -20.60
CA TRP A 16 -25.18 30.40 -21.68
C TRP A 16 -26.21 30.64 -22.79
N ASN A 17 -27.32 31.32 -22.45
CA ASN A 17 -28.41 31.61 -23.39
C ASN A 17 -28.90 30.39 -24.20
N ARG A 18 -28.92 29.21 -23.56
CA ARG A 18 -29.31 27.91 -24.15
C ARG A 18 -28.37 27.36 -25.21
N GLN A 19 -27.12 27.81 -25.26
CA GLN A 19 -26.12 27.19 -26.14
C GLN A 19 -25.33 26.08 -25.43
N LEU A 20 -25.38 26.02 -24.09
CA LEU A 20 -24.69 24.98 -23.30
C LEU A 20 -25.70 24.17 -22.50
N LYS A 21 -25.62 22.84 -22.59
CA LYS A 21 -26.39 21.92 -21.74
C LYS A 21 -25.49 21.37 -20.65
N LEU A 22 -25.89 21.54 -19.40
CA LEU A 22 -25.19 21.03 -18.23
C LEU A 22 -26.03 19.92 -17.59
N ALA A 23 -25.37 18.92 -17.03
CA ALA A 23 -26.01 17.84 -16.29
C ALA A 23 -25.23 17.54 -15.01
N VAL A 24 -25.95 17.39 -13.90
CA VAL A 24 -25.42 16.78 -12.68
C VAL A 24 -25.59 15.27 -12.81
N THR A 25 -24.48 14.55 -12.78
CA THR A 25 -24.45 13.09 -12.94
C THR A 25 -24.18 12.39 -11.60
N PRO A 26 -24.74 11.19 -11.37
CA PRO A 26 -24.44 10.41 -10.16
C PRO A 26 -22.98 9.96 -10.14
N ALA A 27 -22.28 10.16 -9.02
CA ALA A 27 -20.88 9.75 -8.85
C ALA A 27 -20.68 8.22 -8.95
N ALA A 28 -21.70 7.42 -8.66
CA ALA A 28 -21.67 5.97 -8.88
C ALA A 28 -21.57 5.59 -10.37
N LEU A 29 -22.07 6.44 -11.28
CA LEU A 29 -22.07 6.17 -12.72
C LEU A 29 -20.99 6.93 -13.48
N PHE A 30 -20.57 8.09 -12.97
CA PHE A 30 -19.51 8.94 -13.50
C PHE A 30 -18.48 9.17 -12.40
N SER A 31 -17.74 8.12 -12.07
CA SER A 31 -16.95 8.05 -10.84
C SER A 31 -15.68 8.90 -10.92
N PRO A 32 -15.48 9.86 -10.00
CA PRO A 32 -14.16 10.40 -9.77
C PRO A 32 -13.24 9.32 -9.15
N GLY A 33 -11.92 9.54 -9.24
CA GLY A 33 -10.91 8.56 -8.83
C GLY A 33 -11.06 8.14 -7.38
N HIS A 34 -11.33 9.07 -6.46
CA HIS A 34 -11.57 8.76 -5.05
C HIS A 34 -12.75 7.79 -4.83
N VAL A 35 -13.87 8.01 -5.53
CA VAL A 35 -15.05 7.13 -5.44
C VAL A 35 -14.78 5.74 -6.04
N HIS A 36 -14.07 5.70 -7.18
CA HIS A 36 -13.81 4.44 -7.87
C HIS A 36 -12.71 3.60 -7.20
N PHE A 37 -11.53 4.19 -6.96
CA PHE A 37 -10.33 3.48 -6.51
C PHE A 37 -10.29 3.30 -4.99
N LEU A 38 -10.74 4.29 -4.21
CA LEU A 38 -10.65 4.26 -2.75
C LEU A 38 -11.94 3.78 -2.08
N GLN A 39 -13.05 4.49 -2.28
CA GLN A 39 -14.33 4.10 -1.69
C GLN A 39 -14.82 2.77 -2.25
N ARG A 40 -14.39 2.43 -3.48
CA ARG A 40 -14.86 1.26 -4.22
C ARG A 40 -16.39 1.18 -4.24
N ALA A 41 -17.04 2.35 -4.25
CA ALA A 41 -18.49 2.49 -4.09
C ALA A 41 -19.25 1.71 -5.16
N ASN A 42 -18.64 1.57 -6.35
CA ASN A 42 -19.14 0.74 -7.43
C ASN A 42 -19.35 -0.72 -7.01
N GLY A 43 -18.52 -1.30 -6.14
CA GLY A 43 -18.76 -2.64 -5.62
C GLY A 43 -20.05 -2.75 -4.79
N HIS A 44 -20.37 -1.72 -4.01
CA HIS A 44 -21.57 -1.68 -3.16
C HIS A 44 -22.84 -1.40 -3.95
N VAL A 45 -22.74 -0.57 -4.99
CA VAL A 45 -23.90 -0.12 -5.78
C VAL A 45 -24.01 -0.79 -7.15
N ALA A 46 -23.03 -1.59 -7.59
CA ALA A 46 -23.06 -2.28 -8.89
C ALA A 46 -24.22 -3.26 -9.00
N ALA A 47 -24.62 -3.89 -7.90
CA ALA A 47 -25.81 -4.75 -7.89
C ALA A 47 -27.09 -3.98 -8.25
N GLN A 48 -27.15 -2.67 -7.96
CA GLN A 48 -28.31 -1.81 -8.21
C GLN A 48 -28.17 -0.98 -9.50
N TRP A 49 -26.97 -0.55 -9.86
CA TRP A 49 -26.73 0.43 -10.93
C TRP A 49 -25.77 -0.04 -12.03
N GLY A 50 -25.16 -1.22 -11.90
CA GLY A 50 -24.13 -1.73 -12.81
C GLY A 50 -22.75 -1.09 -12.62
N LEU A 51 -21.82 -1.38 -13.52
CA LEU A 51 -20.50 -0.75 -13.57
C LEU A 51 -20.61 0.72 -13.99
N PRO A 52 -19.69 1.60 -13.53
CA PRO A 52 -19.70 3.01 -13.94
C PRO A 52 -19.52 3.15 -15.46
N PHE A 53 -20.19 4.13 -16.06
CA PHE A 53 -20.01 4.48 -17.47
C PHE A 53 -18.67 5.16 -17.73
N VAL A 54 -18.21 5.97 -16.77
CA VAL A 54 -16.97 6.74 -16.87
C VAL A 54 -16.25 6.69 -15.53
N VAL A 55 -14.93 6.46 -15.60
CA VAL A 55 -14.02 6.65 -14.46
C VAL A 55 -13.09 7.80 -14.82
N HIS A 56 -13.12 8.85 -14.02
CA HIS A 56 -12.28 10.02 -14.20
C HIS A 56 -11.26 10.12 -13.07
N THR A 57 -9.97 10.09 -13.39
CA THR A 57 -8.89 10.05 -12.40
C THR A 57 -8.58 11.41 -11.75
N THR A 58 -9.61 12.19 -11.39
CA THR A 58 -9.47 13.39 -10.52
C THR A 58 -9.35 12.94 -9.08
N PHE A 59 -8.59 13.72 -8.28
CA PHE A 59 -8.31 13.44 -6.88
C PHE A 59 -7.57 12.10 -6.68
N GLN A 60 -6.88 11.64 -7.72
CA GLN A 60 -5.92 10.54 -7.65
C GLN A 60 -4.51 11.11 -7.55
N TRP A 61 -3.77 10.63 -6.56
CA TRP A 61 -2.43 11.11 -6.25
C TRP A 61 -1.35 10.43 -7.12
N GLY A 62 -0.12 10.93 -7.07
CA GLY A 62 1.03 10.36 -7.80
C GLY A 62 1.17 10.82 -9.25
N GLY A 63 0.53 11.93 -9.64
CA GLY A 63 0.68 12.52 -10.98
C GLY A 63 0.14 11.62 -12.10
N ALA A 64 0.75 11.67 -13.28
CA ALA A 64 0.34 10.81 -14.40
C ALA A 64 0.58 9.33 -14.08
N GLU A 65 1.71 8.99 -13.46
CA GLU A 65 2.07 7.61 -13.15
C GLU A 65 1.13 6.98 -12.12
N GLY A 66 0.76 7.71 -11.07
CA GLY A 66 -0.22 7.23 -10.09
C GLY A 66 -1.62 7.01 -10.69
N LYS A 67 -2.01 7.81 -11.68
CA LYS A 67 -3.27 7.60 -12.42
C LYS A 67 -3.20 6.35 -13.30
N VAL A 68 -2.11 6.14 -14.01
CA VAL A 68 -1.89 4.93 -14.82
C VAL A 68 -1.88 3.70 -13.91
N LEU A 69 -1.20 3.78 -12.77
CA LEU A 69 -1.14 2.69 -11.79
C LEU A 69 -2.53 2.32 -11.27
N ALA A 70 -3.34 3.30 -10.84
CA ALA A 70 -4.71 3.06 -10.38
C ALA A 70 -5.60 2.43 -11.46
N LEU A 71 -5.47 2.88 -12.71
CA LEU A 71 -6.18 2.29 -13.84
C LEU A 71 -5.74 0.85 -14.13
N LYS A 72 -4.44 0.54 -14.02
CA LYS A 72 -3.95 -0.84 -14.12
C LYS A 72 -4.49 -1.69 -12.98
N GLU A 73 -4.46 -1.18 -11.75
CA GLU A 73 -4.97 -1.89 -10.57
C GLU A 73 -6.44 -2.28 -10.71
N ALA A 74 -7.24 -1.37 -11.29
CA ALA A 74 -8.65 -1.59 -11.57
C ALA A 74 -8.93 -2.38 -12.87
N GLY A 75 -7.92 -2.79 -13.64
CA GLY A 75 -8.10 -3.47 -14.92
C GLY A 75 -8.68 -2.58 -16.03
N LEU A 76 -8.59 -1.25 -15.89
CA LEU A 76 -9.13 -0.26 -16.83
C LEU A 76 -8.07 0.30 -17.80
N TRP A 77 -6.79 -0.02 -17.59
CA TRP A 77 -5.72 0.38 -18.51
C TRP A 77 -5.59 -0.62 -19.66
N LEU A 78 -6.20 -0.32 -20.81
CA LEU A 78 -6.23 -1.24 -21.95
C LEU A 78 -4.93 -1.27 -22.78
N ASN A 79 -4.13 -0.21 -22.72
CA ASN A 79 -2.90 -0.11 -23.49
C ASN A 79 -1.71 -0.72 -22.73
N VAL A 80 -1.78 -2.03 -22.47
CA VAL A 80 -0.70 -2.80 -21.84
C VAL A 80 0.00 -3.63 -22.92
N PRO A 81 1.33 -3.46 -23.11
CA PRO A 81 2.07 -4.25 -24.10
C PRO A 81 2.13 -5.73 -23.71
N SER A 82 2.21 -6.63 -24.69
CA SER A 82 2.23 -8.10 -24.46
C SER A 82 3.36 -8.54 -23.53
N GLU A 83 4.51 -7.87 -23.61
CA GLU A 83 5.69 -8.18 -22.80
C GLU A 83 5.45 -7.92 -21.30
N TYR A 84 4.44 -7.13 -20.96
CA TYR A 84 4.07 -6.85 -19.57
C TYR A 84 3.66 -8.12 -18.81
N TYR A 85 3.04 -9.08 -19.51
CA TYR A 85 2.57 -10.38 -19.01
C TYR A 85 3.42 -11.56 -19.53
N SER A 86 4.69 -11.32 -19.84
CA SER A 86 5.60 -12.34 -20.40
C SER A 86 5.60 -13.64 -19.57
N PRO A 87 5.60 -14.84 -20.20
CA PRO A 87 5.66 -16.12 -19.50
C PRO A 87 6.95 -16.32 -18.69
N ASP A 88 8.02 -15.58 -19.03
CA ASP A 88 9.34 -15.72 -18.41
C ASP A 88 9.54 -14.85 -17.16
N LEU A 89 8.50 -14.13 -16.72
CA LEU A 89 8.56 -13.25 -15.55
C LEU A 89 9.04 -13.99 -14.30
N LYS A 90 9.95 -13.34 -13.58
CA LYS A 90 10.35 -13.73 -12.22
C LYS A 90 9.83 -12.68 -11.26
N LEU A 91 8.80 -13.03 -10.51
CA LEU A 91 8.07 -12.19 -9.59
C LEU A 91 8.46 -12.50 -8.16
N LEU A 92 8.53 -11.45 -7.35
CA LEU A 92 8.51 -11.52 -5.90
C LEU A 92 7.21 -10.86 -5.43
N VAL A 93 6.51 -11.50 -4.51
CA VAL A 93 5.31 -11.00 -3.85
C VAL A 93 5.55 -11.15 -2.36
N TYR A 94 4.99 -10.27 -1.55
CA TYR A 94 4.94 -10.49 -0.11
C TYR A 94 3.55 -10.24 0.42
N ASP A 95 3.18 -10.97 1.45
CA ASP A 95 1.91 -10.72 2.11
C ASP A 95 2.08 -9.53 3.07
N ASN A 96 1.43 -8.42 2.76
CA ASN A 96 1.50 -7.19 3.53
C ASN A 96 0.62 -7.24 4.78
N HIS A 97 0.99 -8.11 5.72
CA HIS A 97 0.26 -8.28 6.98
C HIS A 97 0.63 -7.17 7.95
N LEU A 98 -0.39 -6.46 8.41
CA LEU A 98 -0.30 -5.63 9.60
C LEU A 98 -0.50 -6.49 10.87
N PRO A 99 0.24 -6.26 11.95
CA PRO A 99 -0.11 -6.77 13.28
C PRO A 99 -1.52 -6.31 13.68
N ASP A 100 -2.28 -7.13 14.40
CA ASP A 100 -3.69 -6.80 14.71
C ASP A 100 -3.84 -5.53 15.54
N PHE A 101 -2.86 -5.18 16.38
CA PHE A 101 -2.86 -3.89 17.09
C PHE A 101 -2.79 -2.67 16.15
N LEU A 102 -2.23 -2.83 14.95
CA LEU A 102 -2.26 -1.82 13.89
C LEU A 102 -3.52 -1.95 13.02
N LYS A 103 -4.06 -3.17 12.84
CA LYS A 103 -5.29 -3.40 12.08
C LYS A 103 -6.52 -2.83 12.77
N ASP A 104 -6.63 -3.04 14.07
CA ASP A 104 -7.90 -2.84 14.76
C ASP A 104 -8.27 -1.38 14.83
N GLY A 105 -7.34 -0.42 14.79
CA GLY A 105 -7.60 1.03 14.81
C GLY A 105 -8.39 1.52 16.04
N ARG A 106 -8.92 0.62 16.87
CA ARG A 106 -9.79 0.87 18.03
C ARG A 106 -8.99 1.29 19.26
N ALA A 107 -7.68 1.08 19.26
CA ALA A 107 -6.82 1.55 20.33
C ALA A 107 -6.47 3.05 20.17
N ARG A 108 -6.49 3.61 18.94
CA ARG A 108 -6.18 5.02 18.66
C ARG A 108 -6.85 5.52 17.36
N PRO A 109 -7.46 6.73 17.34
CA PRO A 109 -8.10 7.31 16.15
C PRO A 109 -7.20 7.27 14.90
N GLY A 110 -7.83 7.17 13.73
CA GLY A 110 -7.18 6.86 12.44
C GLY A 110 -5.98 7.73 12.08
N LEU A 111 -5.97 8.98 12.56
CA LEU A 111 -4.89 9.94 12.32
C LEU A 111 -3.60 9.52 13.02
N LEU A 112 -3.70 9.16 14.29
CA LEU A 112 -2.53 8.74 15.07
C LEU A 112 -2.03 7.37 14.61
N THR A 113 -2.90 6.49 14.13
CA THR A 113 -2.53 5.15 13.65
C THR A 113 -1.81 5.19 12.28
N GLN A 114 -2.15 6.16 11.41
CA GLN A 114 -1.63 6.25 10.04
C GLN A 114 -0.08 6.24 9.95
N PRO A 115 0.69 7.03 10.73
CA PRO A 115 2.15 6.98 10.69
C PRO A 115 2.76 5.63 11.09
N TYR A 116 2.14 4.89 12.01
CA TYR A 116 2.64 3.57 12.44
C TYR A 116 2.45 2.53 11.34
N VAL A 117 1.26 2.52 10.74
CA VAL A 117 0.93 1.66 9.61
C VAL A 117 1.80 2.01 8.40
N ALA A 118 2.06 3.30 8.15
CA ALA A 118 2.99 3.75 7.14
C ALA A 118 4.41 3.21 7.38
N ALA A 119 4.93 3.37 8.59
CA ALA A 119 6.26 2.88 8.95
C ALA A 119 6.36 1.35 8.76
N TRP A 120 5.39 0.58 9.26
CA TRP A 120 5.41 -0.87 9.07
C TRP A 120 5.48 -1.28 7.59
N GLN A 121 4.62 -0.68 6.77
CA GLN A 121 4.51 -1.05 5.35
C GLN A 121 5.70 -0.54 4.53
N LEU A 122 6.18 0.67 4.76
CA LEU A 122 7.35 1.24 4.08
C LEU A 122 8.62 0.45 4.39
N HIS A 123 8.77 -0.03 5.62
CA HIS A 123 9.92 -0.83 6.00
C HIS A 123 9.83 -2.22 5.37
N THR A 124 8.67 -2.86 5.43
CA THR A 124 8.46 -4.14 4.75
C THR A 124 8.67 -4.03 3.23
N LEU A 125 8.23 -2.92 2.61
CA LEU A 125 8.47 -2.62 1.21
C LEU A 125 9.96 -2.46 0.91
N ARG A 126 10.71 -1.72 1.75
CA ARG A 126 12.17 -1.59 1.64
C ARG A 126 12.85 -2.95 1.67
N ASP A 127 12.40 -3.83 2.56
CA ASP A 127 12.89 -5.21 2.65
C ASP A 127 12.58 -6.02 1.40
N ALA A 128 11.35 -5.96 0.91
CA ALA A 128 10.93 -6.69 -0.28
C ALA A 128 11.66 -6.20 -1.55
N LEU A 129 11.89 -4.88 -1.69
CA LEU A 129 12.68 -4.31 -2.78
C LEU A 129 14.12 -4.83 -2.78
N ALA A 130 14.75 -4.90 -1.60
CA ALA A 130 16.11 -5.43 -1.49
C ALA A 130 16.16 -6.92 -1.87
N VAL A 131 15.21 -7.73 -1.39
CA VAL A 131 15.11 -9.15 -1.73
C VAL A 131 14.84 -9.34 -3.22
N ALA A 132 13.96 -8.53 -3.82
CA ALA A 132 13.68 -8.55 -5.25
C ALA A 132 14.96 -8.26 -6.06
N GLN A 133 15.71 -7.24 -5.66
CA GLN A 133 16.96 -6.84 -6.33
C GLN A 133 18.03 -7.94 -6.27
N ILE A 134 18.29 -8.56 -5.11
CA ILE A 134 19.32 -9.61 -5.00
C ILE A 134 18.95 -10.90 -5.72
N LEU A 135 17.65 -11.13 -5.96
CA LEU A 135 17.14 -12.30 -6.69
C LEU A 135 16.90 -12.01 -8.18
N GLY A 136 17.07 -10.76 -8.63
CA GLY A 136 16.76 -10.36 -10.00
C GLY A 136 15.28 -10.50 -10.36
N ARG A 137 14.39 -10.21 -9.41
CA ARG A 137 12.93 -10.37 -9.55
C ARG A 137 12.23 -9.01 -9.64
N THR A 138 11.12 -8.97 -10.36
CA THR A 138 10.18 -7.85 -10.36
C THR A 138 9.28 -7.94 -9.13
N LEU A 139 9.19 -6.87 -8.35
CA LEU A 139 8.33 -6.84 -7.17
C LEU A 139 6.88 -6.58 -7.58
N VAL A 140 5.96 -7.48 -7.26
CA VAL A 140 4.54 -7.18 -7.25
C VAL A 140 4.26 -6.48 -5.93
N LEU A 141 3.85 -5.21 -6.01
CA LEU A 141 3.50 -4.40 -4.84
C LEU A 141 2.31 -5.02 -4.11
N PRO A 142 2.19 -4.88 -2.79
CA PRO A 142 0.99 -5.32 -2.12
C PRO A 142 -0.13 -4.28 -2.28
N GLU A 143 -1.35 -4.67 -1.93
CA GLU A 143 -2.33 -3.67 -1.49
C GLU A 143 -1.86 -3.10 -0.14
N PHE A 144 -1.82 -1.77 -0.04
CA PHE A 144 -1.52 -1.12 1.23
C PHE A 144 -2.80 -0.86 2.02
N MET A 145 -2.66 -0.79 3.34
CA MET A 145 -3.74 -0.45 4.26
C MET A 145 -3.52 0.96 4.79
N CYS A 146 -4.55 1.80 4.74
CA CYS A 146 -4.55 3.17 5.24
C CYS A 146 -5.63 3.35 6.32
N HIS A 147 -5.29 4.17 7.32
CA HIS A 147 -6.15 4.54 8.44
C HIS A 147 -6.60 5.99 8.40
N CYS A 148 -6.05 6.78 7.47
CA CYS A 148 -6.47 8.14 7.24
C CYS A 148 -6.40 8.48 5.75
N ASP A 149 -7.49 9.02 5.22
CA ASP A 149 -7.57 9.55 3.86
C ASP A 149 -6.57 10.69 3.66
N ARG A 150 -6.24 10.99 2.40
CA ARG A 150 -5.26 12.03 2.04
C ARG A 150 -5.94 13.14 1.25
N GLU A 151 -5.85 14.36 1.75
CA GLU A 151 -6.47 15.54 1.12
C GLU A 151 -5.53 16.74 1.08
N GLU A 152 -5.58 17.51 -0.02
CA GLU A 152 -4.83 18.77 -0.18
C GLU A 152 -5.51 19.98 0.46
N ILE A 153 -6.80 19.87 0.76
CA ILE A 153 -7.62 20.96 1.30
C ILE A 153 -7.81 20.68 2.78
N TRP A 154 -7.28 21.57 3.60
CA TRP A 154 -7.44 21.49 5.05
C TRP A 154 -8.93 21.56 5.44
N GLY A 155 -9.30 20.82 6.49
CA GLY A 155 -10.61 20.91 7.15
C GLY A 155 -11.58 19.74 6.90
N ASP A 156 -11.52 19.05 5.76
CA ASP A 156 -12.54 18.02 5.45
C ASP A 156 -12.27 16.69 6.18
N ILE A 157 -11.03 16.23 6.13
CA ILE A 157 -10.57 15.01 6.83
C ILE A 157 -10.27 15.22 8.33
N MET A 158 -10.01 16.48 8.73
CA MET A 158 -9.67 16.86 10.11
C MET A 158 -10.89 17.26 10.94
N ARG A 159 -12.11 17.16 10.38
CA ARG A 159 -13.35 17.39 11.12
C ARG A 159 -13.45 16.44 12.30
N ALA A 160 -14.01 16.91 13.42
CA ALA A 160 -14.32 16.05 14.56
C ALA A 160 -15.33 14.96 14.12
N ASP A 161 -15.00 13.70 14.38
CA ASP A 161 -15.90 12.57 14.24
C ASP A 161 -16.99 12.73 15.31
N PRO A 162 -18.27 12.74 14.93
CA PRO A 162 -19.37 12.88 15.89
C PRO A 162 -19.41 11.81 16.99
N LYS A 163 -18.71 10.68 16.82
CA LYS A 163 -18.69 9.57 17.79
C LYS A 163 -17.77 9.84 18.98
N ASP A 164 -16.60 10.44 18.76
CA ASP A 164 -15.55 10.58 19.78
C ASP A 164 -14.88 11.95 19.81
N GLY A 165 -15.18 12.83 18.85
CA GLY A 165 -14.62 14.18 18.75
C GLY A 165 -13.23 14.25 18.09
N GLU A 166 -12.68 13.12 17.64
CA GLU A 166 -11.34 13.00 17.06
C GLU A 166 -11.34 13.26 15.55
N ALA A 167 -10.19 13.36 14.88
CA ALA A 167 -10.16 13.58 13.43
C ALA A 167 -10.84 12.42 12.66
N ALA A 168 -11.85 12.74 11.85
CA ALA A 168 -12.66 11.76 11.11
C ALA A 168 -11.87 10.94 10.09
N CYS A 169 -10.70 11.43 9.66
CA CYS A 169 -9.78 10.75 8.76
C CYS A 169 -10.39 10.30 7.43
N THR A 170 -11.53 10.90 7.08
CA THR A 170 -12.37 10.62 5.95
C THR A 170 -13.02 11.94 5.54
N LYS A 171 -13.20 12.15 4.24
CA LYS A 171 -13.88 13.35 3.72
C LYS A 171 -15.33 13.41 4.22
N ALA A 172 -15.92 14.61 4.31
CA ALA A 172 -17.34 14.72 4.61
C ALA A 172 -18.17 14.07 3.51
N ASN A 173 -19.24 13.38 3.90
CA ASN A 173 -20.18 12.72 2.97
C ASN A 173 -19.53 11.66 2.05
N THR A 174 -18.49 10.98 2.54
CA THR A 174 -17.86 9.84 1.87
C THR A 174 -18.43 8.53 2.38
N ASP A 175 -18.45 7.50 1.52
CA ASP A 175 -18.75 6.11 1.90
C ASP A 175 -17.46 5.33 2.24
N LEU A 176 -16.32 6.02 2.39
CA LEU A 176 -15.05 5.41 2.77
C LEU A 176 -15.09 4.90 4.21
N GLU A 177 -14.86 3.60 4.39
CA GLU A 177 -14.75 2.96 5.70
C GLU A 177 -13.28 2.82 6.11
N LEU A 178 -12.96 3.10 7.38
CA LEU A 178 -11.63 2.90 7.93
C LEU A 178 -11.50 1.52 8.62
N PRO A 179 -10.34 0.86 8.54
CA PRO A 179 -9.25 1.12 7.60
C PRO A 179 -9.63 0.68 6.18
N PHE A 180 -9.02 1.30 5.16
CA PHE A 180 -9.28 0.98 3.75
C PHE A 180 -8.00 0.54 3.05
N LYS A 181 -8.19 -0.14 1.91
CA LYS A 181 -7.10 -0.46 0.99
C LYS A 181 -6.77 0.74 0.12
N CYS A 182 -5.51 1.16 0.14
CA CYS A 182 -5.03 2.33 -0.59
C CYS A 182 -3.95 1.95 -1.61
N GLY A 183 -3.85 2.75 -2.66
CA GLY A 183 -2.83 2.59 -3.70
C GLY A 183 -1.44 3.01 -3.20
N LEU A 184 -0.43 2.66 -3.98
CA LEU A 184 0.98 2.97 -3.69
C LEU A 184 1.23 4.46 -3.41
N GLU A 185 0.50 5.34 -4.08
CA GLU A 185 0.62 6.80 -4.01
C GLU A 185 0.35 7.40 -2.63
N TYR A 186 -0.24 6.63 -1.71
CA TYR A 186 -0.38 7.00 -0.30
C TYR A 186 0.94 6.95 0.48
N TYR A 187 1.89 6.17 -0.02
CA TYR A 187 3.15 5.89 0.66
C TYR A 187 4.36 6.27 -0.18
N VAL A 188 4.34 6.04 -1.49
CA VAL A 188 5.49 6.22 -2.38
C VAL A 188 5.02 6.96 -3.63
N ASP A 189 5.82 7.92 -4.08
CA ASP A 189 5.57 8.59 -5.35
C ASP A 189 5.87 7.64 -6.53
N PRO A 190 4.86 7.21 -7.32
CA PRO A 190 5.06 6.30 -8.44
C PRO A 190 6.01 6.86 -9.51
N GLN A 191 6.12 8.19 -9.63
CA GLN A 191 7.05 8.82 -10.58
C GLN A 191 8.51 8.49 -10.22
N ARG A 192 8.85 8.43 -8.93
CA ARG A 192 10.22 8.12 -8.50
C ARG A 192 10.63 6.69 -8.77
N LEU A 193 9.68 5.75 -8.65
CA LEU A 193 9.92 4.36 -9.03
C LEU A 193 10.23 4.25 -10.53
N LYS A 194 9.54 5.04 -11.36
CA LYS A 194 9.83 5.14 -12.79
C LYS A 194 11.20 5.78 -13.05
N ASP A 195 11.50 6.91 -12.41
CA ASP A 195 12.75 7.65 -12.62
C ASP A 195 13.99 6.83 -12.22
N GLU A 196 13.89 6.06 -11.14
CA GLU A 196 14.96 5.16 -10.68
C GLU A 196 14.91 3.77 -11.34
N ASN A 197 14.06 3.57 -12.36
CA ASN A 197 13.91 2.32 -13.12
C ASN A 197 13.68 1.07 -12.24
N VAL A 198 12.91 1.23 -11.16
CA VAL A 198 12.60 0.12 -10.26
C VAL A 198 11.61 -0.83 -10.95
N PRO A 199 11.94 -2.12 -11.14
CA PRO A 199 11.02 -3.07 -11.75
C PRO A 199 9.92 -3.45 -10.75
N TYR A 200 8.70 -3.01 -11.02
CA TYR A 200 7.54 -3.37 -10.21
C TYR A 200 6.30 -3.73 -11.06
N ARG A 201 5.30 -4.31 -10.38
CA ARG A 201 3.94 -4.53 -10.85
C ARG A 201 2.94 -4.10 -9.79
N GLU A 202 1.77 -3.71 -10.25
CA GLU A 202 0.64 -3.30 -9.42
C GLU A 202 0.08 -4.44 -8.57
N SER A 203 -0.66 -4.10 -7.52
CA SER A 203 -1.13 -5.08 -6.53
C SER A 203 -2.08 -6.14 -7.08
N SER A 204 -2.86 -5.79 -8.11
CA SER A 204 -3.78 -6.71 -8.78
C SER A 204 -3.14 -7.49 -9.94
N PHE A 205 -1.84 -7.34 -10.19
CA PHE A 205 -1.18 -7.94 -11.37
C PHE A 205 -1.39 -9.46 -11.48
N LEU A 206 -1.34 -10.16 -10.34
CA LEU A 206 -1.56 -11.62 -10.29
C LEU A 206 -3.02 -12.04 -10.49
N LEU A 207 -3.95 -11.09 -10.45
CA LEU A 207 -5.37 -11.31 -10.69
C LEU A 207 -5.75 -11.09 -12.16
N SER A 208 -4.82 -10.60 -12.99
CA SER A 208 -5.07 -10.34 -14.41
C SER A 208 -5.36 -11.63 -15.18
N GLU A 209 -6.43 -11.62 -15.97
CA GLU A 209 -6.78 -12.72 -16.89
C GLU A 209 -5.74 -12.92 -18.00
N HIS A 210 -4.93 -11.89 -18.28
CA HIS A 210 -3.86 -11.96 -19.28
C HIS A 210 -2.60 -12.67 -18.77
N LEU A 211 -2.49 -12.92 -17.46
CA LEU A 211 -1.33 -13.59 -16.90
C LEU A 211 -1.41 -15.10 -17.20
N PRO A 212 -0.36 -15.70 -17.81
CA PRO A 212 -0.34 -17.14 -18.07
C PRO A 212 -0.52 -17.97 -16.79
N GLN A 213 -1.41 -18.96 -16.83
CA GLN A 213 -1.66 -19.86 -15.70
C GLN A 213 -0.40 -20.60 -15.23
N SER A 214 0.55 -20.86 -16.14
CA SER A 214 1.85 -21.47 -15.82
C SER A 214 2.65 -20.64 -14.80
N ILE A 215 2.54 -19.31 -14.81
CA ILE A 215 3.18 -18.43 -13.83
C ILE A 215 2.57 -18.67 -12.45
N LEU A 216 1.24 -18.63 -12.34
CA LEU A 216 0.52 -18.81 -11.07
C LEU A 216 0.75 -20.20 -10.47
N GLN A 217 0.72 -21.24 -11.31
CA GLN A 217 0.97 -22.63 -10.90
C GLN A 217 2.42 -22.87 -10.46
N SER A 218 3.37 -22.05 -10.91
CA SER A 218 4.78 -22.15 -10.50
C SER A 218 5.05 -21.58 -9.09
N GLN A 219 4.06 -20.98 -8.43
CA GLN A 219 4.27 -20.27 -7.17
C GLN A 219 4.93 -21.16 -6.09
N ARG A 220 5.89 -20.60 -5.36
CA ARG A 220 6.46 -21.18 -4.13
C ARG A 220 6.39 -20.19 -2.98
N ARG A 221 6.19 -20.71 -1.78
CA ARG A 221 6.09 -19.93 -0.54
C ARG A 221 7.42 -19.95 0.19
N VAL A 222 7.85 -18.78 0.69
CA VAL A 222 9.01 -18.63 1.56
C VAL A 222 8.53 -18.04 2.87
N GLU A 223 8.69 -18.79 3.96
CA GLU A 223 8.29 -18.39 5.30
C GLU A 223 9.45 -17.67 6.00
N MET A 224 9.16 -16.47 6.50
CA MET A 224 10.09 -15.72 7.34
C MET A 224 9.98 -16.21 8.79
N ILE A 225 11.07 -16.81 9.28
CA ILE A 225 11.20 -17.31 10.65
C ILE A 225 11.85 -16.25 11.51
N TRP A 226 11.16 -15.84 12.56
CA TRP A 226 11.62 -14.78 13.44
C TRP A 226 12.16 -15.34 14.75
N PRO A 227 13.17 -14.71 15.38
CA PRO A 227 13.72 -15.16 16.65
C PRO A 227 12.66 -15.18 17.76
N THR A 228 12.67 -16.21 18.62
CA THR A 228 11.74 -16.38 19.74
C THR A 228 11.91 -15.36 20.88
N HIS A 229 12.92 -14.50 20.82
CA HIS A 229 13.20 -13.42 21.78
C HIS A 229 13.16 -12.04 21.12
N ASP A 230 12.62 -11.96 19.90
CA ASP A 230 12.24 -10.70 19.28
C ASP A 230 11.05 -10.14 20.08
N PRO A 231 11.16 -8.96 20.72
CA PRO A 231 10.16 -8.42 21.63
C PRO A 231 8.88 -7.95 20.94
N ARG A 232 8.69 -8.23 19.64
CA ARG A 232 7.35 -8.20 19.07
C ARG A 232 6.44 -9.03 20.00
N PRO A 233 5.31 -8.50 20.47
CA PRO A 233 4.43 -9.22 21.39
C PRO A 233 4.06 -10.58 20.77
N GLU A 234 3.54 -11.52 21.56
CA GLU A 234 3.13 -12.89 21.18
C GLU A 234 2.41 -13.07 19.81
N TYR A 235 2.01 -11.98 19.15
CA TYR A 235 1.61 -11.81 17.76
C TYR A 235 2.30 -12.67 16.70
N CYS A 236 3.62 -12.71 16.60
CA CYS A 236 4.26 -13.53 15.55
C CYS A 236 4.24 -15.03 15.89
N ALA A 237 4.21 -15.39 17.18
CA ALA A 237 4.03 -16.78 17.63
C ALA A 237 2.59 -17.26 17.46
N ALA A 238 1.60 -16.37 17.60
CA ALA A 238 0.20 -16.62 17.25
C ALA A 238 0.01 -16.76 15.73
N GLN A 239 0.80 -16.04 14.91
CA GLN A 239 0.83 -16.17 13.45
C GLN A 239 1.48 -17.48 12.99
N GLY A 240 2.42 -18.06 13.74
CA GLY A 240 2.86 -19.44 13.53
C GLY A 240 1.71 -20.44 13.67
N ARG A 241 0.78 -20.20 14.61
CA ARG A 241 -0.44 -21.03 14.81
C ARG A 241 -1.58 -20.69 13.84
N ALA A 242 -1.66 -19.45 13.36
CA ALA A 242 -2.59 -19.02 12.31
C ALA A 242 -2.14 -19.52 10.92
N ALA A 243 -0.83 -19.53 10.68
CA ALA A 243 -0.20 -20.23 9.56
C ALA A 243 -0.42 -21.74 9.69
N GLU A 244 -0.32 -22.34 10.89
CA GLU A 244 -0.70 -23.76 11.10
C GLU A 244 -2.19 -24.04 10.84
N THR A 245 -3.10 -23.10 11.12
CA THR A 245 -4.56 -23.28 10.87
C THR A 245 -4.98 -22.94 9.43
N TRP A 246 -4.27 -22.06 8.72
CA TRP A 246 -4.42 -21.86 7.27
C TRP A 246 -3.69 -22.94 6.45
N ASP A 247 -2.53 -23.41 6.92
CA ASP A 247 -1.80 -24.57 6.39
C ASP A 247 -2.57 -25.87 6.66
N ALA A 248 -3.37 -25.97 7.72
CA ALA A 248 -4.30 -27.09 7.91
C ALA A 248 -5.40 -27.13 6.81
N GLN A 249 -5.72 -26.00 6.16
CA GLN A 249 -6.63 -25.93 5.02
C GLN A 249 -5.93 -25.96 3.64
N HIS A 250 -4.62 -25.66 3.55
CA HIS A 250 -3.83 -25.62 2.30
C HIS A 250 -2.62 -26.56 2.31
N ASN A 251 -2.74 -27.67 3.04
CA ASN A 251 -1.70 -28.63 3.35
C ASN A 251 -1.29 -29.45 2.11
N SER A 252 -0.50 -28.86 1.21
CA SER A 252 0.26 -29.61 0.19
C SER A 252 1.38 -28.83 -0.50
N THR A 253 1.55 -27.52 -0.29
CA THR A 253 2.56 -26.75 -1.04
C THR A 253 3.89 -26.68 -0.28
N PRO A 254 5.01 -27.19 -0.85
CA PRO A 254 6.32 -27.04 -0.23
C PRO A 254 6.64 -25.57 0.04
N HIS A 255 6.99 -25.23 1.27
CA HIS A 255 7.49 -23.90 1.65
C HIS A 255 8.91 -23.99 2.18
N ARG A 256 9.70 -22.94 1.94
CA ARG A 256 11.08 -22.85 2.43
C ARG A 256 11.19 -21.84 3.55
N ARG A 257 11.92 -22.19 4.61
CA ARG A 257 12.10 -21.35 5.80
C ARG A 257 13.38 -20.53 5.74
N LEU A 258 13.24 -19.22 5.93
CA LEU A 258 14.33 -18.26 5.93
C LEU A 258 14.31 -17.45 7.23
N ASN A 259 15.45 -17.31 7.89
CA ASN A 259 15.52 -16.51 9.11
C ASN A 259 15.34 -15.03 8.77
N ALA A 260 14.53 -14.32 9.53
CA ALA A 260 14.45 -12.87 9.45
C ALA A 260 15.80 -12.24 9.78
N GLY A 261 16.15 -11.19 9.04
CA GLY A 261 17.46 -10.57 9.11
C GLY A 261 18.56 -11.40 8.42
N ALA A 262 18.21 -12.40 7.62
CA ALA A 262 19.14 -13.07 6.72
C ALA A 262 19.77 -12.06 5.76
N LYS A 263 21.07 -12.22 5.50
CA LYS A 263 21.80 -11.37 4.54
C LYS A 263 21.70 -11.92 3.13
N ALA A 264 22.02 -11.09 2.14
CA ALA A 264 21.91 -11.46 0.73
C ALA A 264 22.53 -12.84 0.36
N PRO A 265 23.75 -13.21 0.80
CA PRO A 265 24.30 -14.52 0.48
C PRO A 265 23.47 -15.69 1.04
N GLU A 266 22.95 -15.56 2.26
CA GLU A 266 22.10 -16.58 2.89
C GLU A 266 20.78 -16.74 2.13
N ILE A 267 20.17 -15.64 1.71
CA ILE A 267 18.94 -15.69 0.90
C ILE A 267 19.19 -16.35 -0.45
N GLN A 268 20.25 -15.94 -1.15
CA GLN A 268 20.61 -16.49 -2.46
C GLN A 268 20.94 -17.98 -2.38
N GLU A 269 21.70 -18.40 -1.36
CA GLU A 269 22.02 -19.81 -1.12
C GLU A 269 20.76 -20.60 -0.77
N LYS A 270 19.96 -20.13 0.19
CA LYS A 270 18.73 -20.82 0.58
C LYS A 270 17.71 -20.89 -0.54
N LEU A 271 17.61 -19.90 -1.42
CA LEU A 271 16.63 -19.89 -2.51
C LEU A 271 17.22 -20.39 -3.84
N ALA A 272 18.43 -20.95 -3.83
CA ALA A 272 19.01 -21.62 -4.99
C ALA A 272 18.23 -22.91 -5.36
N GLY A 273 18.51 -23.42 -6.57
CA GLY A 273 17.94 -24.67 -7.07
C GLY A 273 16.47 -24.53 -7.50
N ASP A 274 15.60 -25.36 -6.94
CA ASP A 274 14.17 -25.44 -7.22
C ASP A 274 13.41 -24.12 -7.01
N PHE A 275 13.89 -23.23 -6.14
CA PHE A 275 13.31 -21.89 -5.92
C PHE A 275 13.87 -20.81 -6.87
N ALA A 276 15.00 -21.05 -7.53
CA ALA A 276 15.60 -20.07 -8.45
C ALA A 276 14.77 -19.95 -9.73
N HIS A 277 14.19 -21.06 -10.21
CA HIS A 277 13.52 -21.14 -11.50
C HIS A 277 12.02 -20.85 -11.45
N VAL A 278 11.40 -20.75 -10.28
CA VAL A 278 9.95 -20.50 -10.19
C VAL A 278 9.59 -19.08 -10.62
N SER A 279 8.46 -18.91 -11.29
CA SER A 279 8.01 -17.60 -11.76
C SER A 279 7.49 -16.73 -10.64
N VAL A 280 6.92 -17.31 -9.57
CA VAL A 280 6.44 -16.53 -8.40
C VAL A 280 7.05 -17.04 -7.11
N LEU A 281 7.74 -16.15 -6.40
CA LEU A 281 8.08 -16.33 -4.99
C LEU A 281 7.17 -15.47 -4.13
N ARG A 282 6.44 -16.09 -3.20
CA ARG A 282 5.61 -15.40 -2.21
C ARG A 282 6.26 -15.47 -0.84
N LEU A 283 6.68 -14.32 -0.32
CA LEU A 283 7.14 -14.18 1.06
C LEU A 283 5.92 -14.13 1.98
N ILE A 284 5.72 -15.19 2.75
CA ILE A 284 4.71 -15.23 3.81
C ILE A 284 5.38 -14.81 5.12
N THR A 285 4.57 -14.33 6.08
CA THR A 285 5.05 -13.78 7.36
C THR A 285 6.09 -12.66 7.22
N ALA A 286 6.08 -11.97 6.08
CA ALA A 286 6.93 -10.83 5.78
C ALA A 286 6.66 -9.66 6.75
N GLY A 287 7.71 -8.91 7.04
CA GLY A 287 7.61 -7.75 7.93
C GLY A 287 8.93 -6.97 8.00
N PRO A 288 8.95 -5.86 8.76
CA PRO A 288 10.13 -5.02 8.91
C PRO A 288 11.33 -5.80 9.46
N GLY A 289 12.48 -5.72 8.78
CA GLY A 289 13.70 -6.40 9.22
C GLY A 289 13.80 -7.86 8.76
N MET A 290 12.93 -8.31 7.86
CA MET A 290 13.06 -9.63 7.23
C MET A 290 14.37 -9.80 6.45
N PHE A 291 14.96 -8.71 5.96
CA PHE A 291 16.25 -8.71 5.27
C PHE A 291 17.31 -7.92 6.05
N GLY A 292 18.47 -8.56 6.29
CA GLY A 292 19.54 -8.05 7.15
C GLY A 292 20.68 -7.33 6.44
N GLY A 293 20.56 -7.11 5.13
CA GLY A 293 21.52 -6.36 4.32
C GLY A 293 22.33 -7.21 3.33
N PHE A 294 23.10 -6.50 2.52
CA PHE A 294 23.94 -7.03 1.46
C PHE A 294 25.28 -7.57 1.98
N ARG A 295 26.03 -8.23 1.08
CA ARG A 295 27.33 -8.83 1.40
C ARG A 295 28.38 -7.80 1.82
N THR A 296 28.34 -6.60 1.25
CA THR A 296 29.36 -5.56 1.44
C THR A 296 28.74 -4.25 1.89
N TYR A 297 29.53 -3.43 2.59
CA TYR A 297 29.12 -2.08 2.96
C TYR A 297 28.76 -1.23 1.74
N LEU A 298 29.53 -1.33 0.65
CA LEU A 298 29.25 -0.59 -0.58
C LEU A 298 27.88 -0.96 -1.15
N ALA A 299 27.53 -2.25 -1.20
CA ALA A 299 26.22 -2.68 -1.68
C ALA A 299 25.08 -2.22 -0.77
N ASN A 300 25.28 -2.24 0.56
CA ASN A 300 24.34 -1.63 1.50
C ASN A 300 24.13 -0.15 1.18
N ASN A 301 25.21 0.62 1.11
CA ASN A 301 25.17 2.06 0.87
C ASN A 301 24.52 2.43 -0.47
N THR A 302 24.79 1.67 -1.53
CA THR A 302 24.16 1.86 -2.85
C THR A 302 22.65 1.66 -2.75
N PHE A 303 22.20 0.59 -2.09
CA PHE A 303 20.78 0.35 -1.91
C PHE A 303 20.13 1.38 -0.98
N ASP A 304 20.80 1.75 0.12
CA ASP A 304 20.30 2.74 1.08
C ASP A 304 20.08 4.10 0.39
N THR A 305 20.97 4.48 -0.52
CA THR A 305 20.81 5.69 -1.36
C THR A 305 19.56 5.61 -2.24
N LEU A 306 19.32 4.47 -2.89
CA LEU A 306 18.11 4.24 -3.67
C LEU A 306 16.86 4.29 -2.78
N SER A 307 16.88 3.58 -1.65
CA SER A 307 15.79 3.53 -0.69
C SER A 307 15.43 4.92 -0.16
N GLU A 308 16.42 5.77 0.12
CA GLU A 308 16.19 7.15 0.56
C GLU A 308 15.50 7.99 -0.51
N LYS A 309 15.88 7.86 -1.79
CA LYS A 309 15.19 8.56 -2.88
C LYS A 309 13.73 8.12 -3.01
N LEU A 310 13.49 6.82 -2.92
CA LEU A 310 12.16 6.23 -3.10
C LEU A 310 11.24 6.52 -1.91
N LEU A 311 11.72 6.27 -0.69
CA LEU A 311 10.91 6.18 0.53
C LEU A 311 11.20 7.31 1.54
N GLY A 312 12.29 8.07 1.35
CA GLY A 312 12.75 9.07 2.32
C GLY A 312 11.95 10.37 2.35
N TYR A 313 11.01 10.57 1.42
CA TYR A 313 10.09 11.72 1.41
C TYR A 313 8.63 11.30 1.46
N SER A 314 8.37 10.06 1.87
CA SER A 314 7.03 9.55 2.08
C SER A 314 6.35 10.35 3.19
N SER A 315 5.18 10.89 2.90
CA SER A 315 4.49 11.80 3.81
C SER A 315 2.98 11.73 3.68
N TRP A 316 2.32 12.26 4.69
CA TRP A 316 0.88 12.47 4.75
C TRP A 316 0.58 13.95 4.97
N CYS A 317 -0.48 14.45 4.37
CA CYS A 317 -0.95 15.84 4.51
C CYS A 317 -2.50 15.80 4.50
N CYS A 318 -3.24 16.79 5.02
CA CYS A 318 -2.81 18.10 5.51
C CYS A 318 -3.50 18.48 6.82
N SER A 319 -2.75 18.48 7.92
CA SER A 319 -3.26 18.91 9.22
C SER A 319 -3.39 20.44 9.36
N SER A 320 -2.94 21.22 8.36
CA SER A 320 -2.97 22.70 8.35
C SER A 320 -3.08 23.27 6.93
N ASP A 321 -3.60 24.50 6.81
CA ASP A 321 -3.55 25.33 5.58
C ASP A 321 -2.10 25.59 5.12
N ASP A 322 -1.16 25.69 6.06
CA ASP A 322 0.26 25.73 5.75
C ASP A 322 0.72 24.30 5.46
N LYS A 323 0.76 23.93 4.18
CA LYS A 323 1.18 22.58 3.73
C LYS A 323 2.49 22.13 4.36
N SER A 324 3.45 23.03 4.61
CA SER A 324 4.73 22.67 5.22
C SER A 324 4.59 22.25 6.68
N LYS A 325 3.71 22.92 7.43
CA LYS A 325 3.40 22.59 8.84
C LYS A 325 2.37 21.47 8.96
N GLY A 326 1.52 21.32 7.96
CA GLY A 326 0.46 20.31 7.89
C GLY A 326 0.91 18.95 7.36
N THR A 327 2.17 18.83 6.92
CA THR A 327 2.71 17.59 6.35
C THR A 327 3.45 16.79 7.42
N TRP A 328 3.04 15.54 7.59
CA TRP A 328 3.69 14.56 8.45
C TRP A 328 4.60 13.68 7.62
N ILE A 329 5.90 13.76 7.87
CA ILE A 329 6.87 12.86 7.24
C ILE A 329 6.80 11.51 7.94
N TYR A 330 6.58 10.45 7.17
CA TYR A 330 6.56 9.11 7.76
C TYR A 330 7.96 8.72 8.23
N PRO A 331 8.06 7.92 9.31
CA PRO A 331 9.34 7.39 9.76
C PRO A 331 10.05 6.64 8.62
N LYS A 332 11.30 7.00 8.36
CA LYS A 332 12.09 6.40 7.28
C LYS A 332 12.57 5.00 7.65
N PRO A 333 12.66 4.08 6.66
CA PRO A 333 13.41 2.84 6.79
C PRO A 333 14.83 3.08 7.31
N PRO A 334 15.34 2.28 8.26
CA PRO A 334 16.74 2.36 8.67
C PRO A 334 17.63 1.98 7.48
N MET A 335 18.82 2.57 7.45
CA MET A 335 19.86 2.19 6.50
C MET A 335 20.50 0.86 6.94
N PHE A 336 20.81 -0.02 5.99
CA PHE A 336 21.55 -1.25 6.28
C PHE A 336 22.95 -0.99 6.79
N THR A 337 23.55 0.13 6.39
CA THR A 337 24.86 0.58 6.89
C THR A 337 24.88 0.80 8.41
N HIS A 338 23.74 1.06 9.04
CA HIS A 338 23.62 1.27 10.49
C HIS A 338 23.47 -0.03 11.31
N GLY A 339 23.24 -1.19 10.68
CA GLY A 339 23.11 -2.48 11.37
C GLY A 339 21.71 -2.78 11.94
N ARG A 340 21.56 -3.95 12.59
CA ARG A 340 20.27 -4.54 13.04
C ARG A 340 19.71 -3.92 14.34
N GLU A 341 19.72 -2.60 14.49
CA GLU A 341 19.18 -1.94 15.71
C GLU A 341 17.64 -1.98 15.81
N TRP A 342 16.96 -2.64 14.87
CA TRP A 342 15.52 -2.52 14.70
C TRP A 342 14.66 -3.40 15.61
N GLY A 343 15.21 -4.49 16.16
CA GLY A 343 14.48 -5.34 17.12
C GLY A 343 14.11 -4.60 18.42
N HIS A 344 14.83 -3.53 18.76
CA HIS A 344 14.56 -2.69 19.95
C HIS A 344 13.82 -1.38 19.63
N ALA A 345 13.63 -1.05 18.35
CA ALA A 345 13.16 0.27 17.93
C ALA A 345 11.64 0.41 17.81
N ILE A 346 10.87 -0.69 17.82
CA ILE A 346 9.39 -0.61 17.77
C ILE A 346 8.79 -0.28 19.16
N ASP A 347 9.36 -0.76 20.25
CA ASP A 347 8.84 -0.50 21.60
C ASP A 347 9.20 0.92 22.08
N ASN A 348 10.43 1.39 21.81
CA ASN A 348 10.83 2.79 22.03
C ASN A 348 10.03 3.81 21.17
N ARG A 349 9.26 3.35 20.19
CA ARG A 349 8.41 4.20 19.33
C ARG A 349 7.07 4.55 19.94
N LEU A 350 6.47 3.71 20.78
CA LEU A 350 5.23 4.09 21.48
C LEU A 350 5.49 5.27 22.43
N GLU A 351 6.70 5.36 22.99
CA GLU A 351 7.18 6.49 23.78
C GLU A 351 7.52 7.71 22.92
N TRP A 352 8.24 7.53 21.81
CA TRP A 352 8.52 8.63 20.87
C TRP A 352 7.25 9.20 20.22
N LEU A 353 6.27 8.36 19.89
CA LEU A 353 4.98 8.80 19.33
C LEU A 353 4.03 9.33 20.39
N LYS A 354 4.15 8.95 21.68
CA LYS A 354 3.52 9.67 22.79
C LYS A 354 4.09 11.09 22.88
N ALA A 355 5.41 11.24 22.83
CA ALA A 355 6.06 12.55 22.80
C ALA A 355 5.68 13.37 21.55
N TYR A 356 5.48 12.71 20.41
CA TYR A 356 4.99 13.33 19.17
C TYR A 356 3.50 13.72 19.25
N GLU A 357 2.65 12.89 19.86
CA GLU A 357 1.23 13.18 20.12
C GLU A 357 1.10 14.37 21.10
N ASP A 358 1.92 14.42 22.14
CA ASP A 358 1.99 15.54 23.09
C ASP A 358 2.48 16.82 22.40
N ALA A 359 3.45 16.72 21.48
CA ALA A 359 3.91 17.85 20.67
C ALA A 359 2.87 18.29 19.64
N ALA A 360 2.14 17.36 19.03
CA ALA A 360 1.07 17.66 18.08
C ALA A 360 -0.11 18.34 18.80
N ARG A 361 -0.55 17.84 19.96
CA ARG A 361 -1.59 18.46 20.81
C ARG A 361 -1.25 19.89 21.22
N CYS A 362 0.04 20.23 21.36
CA CYS A 362 0.48 21.61 21.64
C CYS A 362 0.38 22.56 20.43
N HIS A 363 0.10 22.05 19.23
CA HIS A 363 -0.06 22.82 18.00
C HIS A 363 -1.51 22.87 17.47
N TRP A 364 -2.46 22.27 18.20
CA TRP A 364 -3.91 22.30 17.92
C TRP A 364 -4.65 23.29 18.83
#